data_AF-A0AAD7GAP3-F1
#
_entry.id   AF-A0AAD7GAP3-F1
#
_cell.length_a   1.000
_cell.length_b   1.000
_cell.length_c   1.000
_cell.angle_alpha   90.00
_cell.angle_beta   90.00
_cell.angle_gamma   90.00
#
_symmetry.space_group_name_H-M   'P 1'
#
loop_
_entity.id
_entity.type
_entity.pdbx_description
1 polymer ?
#
loop_
_entity_poly.entity_id
_entity_poly.type
_entity_poly.pdbx_seq_one_letter_code
_entity_poly.pdbx_strand_id
1 'polypeptide(L)'
;MRNEIRALMIEKGLTILAYDPEQRDTEGGILGVVKAYYGCVEAQGRGSLHCHMMVWVAGGLNPDELKAKALENGGNIEFQKRFIAFMDDTISTEVPPDPAPELETPLSKFHPCSTRGPGPDIAPANYSDAEAKDLHNLVERCQRHRHTNTCWKYWKGPPEPRDCRFDLDKSNETPISVFDPETGEFHPRCLDGLVNNFNSTMIQATRCNMDIKFIGSGPAAKAVLHYITDYITKSQLQAHVAYAALELAVSKLGEYSPDEELLTSRARRLLQKCAHSMISKQEMSSQQVVSYLMDFEDHFTAHNLESFIDKEQPSPECYPAKLAERLNVSPDTELPNCLVDDDALLDPSSEDPPVDFSHPSAEELEEQDGERNTDEFDNLSLEVDATGQIQRTANQACDYQSRGSLLSNVNVWDFVAQSQKERRKKMARGRRG
;
A
#
# COMPACT_ATOMS: atom_id res chain seq x y z
N MET A 1 16.14 -0.61 -12.86
CA MET A 1 16.17 -1.83 -12.02
C MET A 1 15.40 -1.72 -10.70
N ARG A 2 15.34 -0.56 -10.01
CA ARG A 2 14.52 -0.38 -8.78
C ARG A 2 12.99 -0.56 -8.98
N ASN A 3 12.52 -0.59 -10.23
CA ASN A 3 11.12 -0.43 -10.60
C ASN A 3 10.33 -1.73 -10.60
N GLU A 4 10.90 -2.81 -11.15
CA GLU A 4 10.27 -4.15 -11.11
C GLU A 4 10.23 -4.72 -9.70
N ILE A 5 11.23 -4.39 -8.88
CA ILE A 5 11.36 -4.97 -7.53
C ILE A 5 10.23 -4.48 -6.62
N ARG A 6 9.79 -3.21 -6.75
CA ARG A 6 8.76 -2.63 -5.87
C ARG A 6 7.35 -3.15 -6.13
N ALA A 7 6.98 -3.43 -7.37
CA ALA A 7 5.68 -4.04 -7.65
C ALA A 7 5.65 -5.54 -7.27
N LEU A 8 6.79 -6.26 -7.43
CA LEU A 8 6.96 -7.60 -6.87
C LEU A 8 6.85 -7.63 -5.32
N MET A 9 7.11 -6.52 -4.63
CA MET A 9 7.02 -6.46 -3.16
C MET A 9 5.59 -6.59 -2.65
N ILE A 10 4.61 -6.04 -3.38
CA ILE A 10 3.22 -6.04 -2.94
C ILE A 10 2.60 -7.43 -3.13
N GLU A 11 2.85 -8.08 -4.27
CA GLU A 11 2.49 -9.49 -4.48
C GLU A 11 3.18 -10.42 -3.48
N LYS A 12 4.46 -10.17 -3.16
CA LYS A 12 5.15 -10.90 -2.07
C LYS A 12 4.44 -10.68 -0.74
N GLY A 13 4.13 -9.43 -0.38
CA GLY A 13 3.36 -9.08 0.82
C GLY A 13 2.08 -9.91 0.96
N LEU A 14 1.25 -9.92 -0.09
CA LEU A 14 0.02 -10.70 -0.15
C LEU A 14 0.26 -12.21 -0.06
N THR A 15 1.33 -12.70 -0.67
CA THR A 15 1.68 -14.12 -0.60
C THR A 15 2.04 -14.54 0.83
N ILE A 16 2.69 -13.67 1.61
CA ILE A 16 3.06 -13.94 3.01
C ILE A 16 1.83 -13.88 3.93
N LEU A 17 0.77 -13.15 3.55
CA LEU A 17 -0.52 -13.22 4.24
C LEU A 17 -1.20 -14.59 4.10
N ALA A 18 -0.81 -15.39 3.10
CA ALA A 18 -1.37 -16.72 2.81
C ALA A 18 -2.92 -16.74 2.81
N TYR A 19 -3.54 -15.73 2.20
CA TYR A 19 -4.99 -15.66 2.13
C TYR A 19 -5.55 -16.82 1.32
N ASP A 20 -6.46 -17.58 1.92
CA ASP A 20 -7.23 -18.64 1.28
C ASP A 20 -8.66 -18.14 0.97
N PRO A 21 -9.01 -17.93 -0.32
CA PRO A 21 -10.36 -17.53 -0.71
C PRO A 21 -11.43 -18.55 -0.30
N GLU A 22 -11.09 -19.83 -0.19
CA GLU A 22 -12.01 -20.90 0.22
C GLU A 22 -12.09 -21.06 1.74
N GLN A 23 -11.22 -20.36 2.49
CA GLN A 23 -11.20 -20.34 3.96
C GLN A 23 -11.08 -21.73 4.60
N ARG A 24 -10.37 -22.66 3.91
CA ARG A 24 -10.08 -24.02 4.36
C ARG A 24 -8.77 -24.10 5.14
N ASP A 25 -7.81 -23.24 4.83
CA ASP A 25 -6.55 -23.14 5.56
C ASP A 25 -6.78 -22.58 6.98
N THR A 26 -6.40 -23.36 7.99
CA THR A 26 -6.48 -22.97 9.40
C THR A 26 -5.13 -22.64 10.02
N GLU A 27 -4.02 -22.83 9.30
CA GLU A 27 -2.69 -22.41 9.74
C GLU A 27 -2.49 -20.91 9.45
N GLY A 28 -2.90 -20.45 8.27
CA GLY A 28 -2.83 -19.04 7.88
C GLY A 28 -1.41 -18.54 7.56
N GLY A 29 -1.26 -17.23 7.42
CA GLY A 29 0.00 -16.56 7.09
C GLY A 29 0.68 -15.91 8.29
N ILE A 30 1.55 -14.94 8.04
CA ILE A 30 2.34 -14.27 9.10
C ILE A 30 1.52 -13.43 10.10
N LEU A 31 0.26 -13.11 9.77
CA LEU A 31 -0.68 -12.45 10.69
C LEU A 31 -1.71 -13.45 11.24
N GLY A 32 -1.53 -14.75 11.01
CA GLY A 32 -2.52 -15.79 11.23
C GLY A 32 -3.50 -15.95 10.04
N VAL A 33 -4.67 -16.53 10.31
CA VAL A 33 -5.68 -16.81 9.27
C VAL A 33 -6.32 -15.50 8.81
N VAL A 34 -6.06 -15.08 7.57
CA VAL A 34 -6.64 -13.85 7.01
C VAL A 34 -8.04 -14.11 6.47
N LYS A 35 -9.01 -13.31 6.93
CA LYS A 35 -10.42 -13.33 6.49
C LYS A 35 -10.69 -12.38 5.33
N ALA A 36 -10.04 -11.23 5.32
CA ALA A 36 -10.15 -10.26 4.24
C ALA A 36 -8.91 -9.38 4.21
N TYR A 37 -8.67 -8.74 3.06
CA TYR A 37 -7.75 -7.62 2.95
C TYR A 37 -8.23 -6.68 1.86
N TYR A 38 -7.80 -5.44 1.95
CA TYR A 38 -7.89 -4.44 0.89
C TYR A 38 -6.59 -3.66 0.89
N GLY A 39 -5.98 -3.45 -0.27
CA GLY A 39 -4.86 -2.53 -0.42
C GLY A 39 -4.94 -1.73 -1.70
N CYS A 40 -4.53 -0.47 -1.66
CA CYS A 40 -4.37 0.38 -2.84
C CYS A 40 -2.90 0.75 -3.03
N VAL A 41 -2.50 0.91 -4.29
CA VAL A 41 -1.15 1.28 -4.70
C VAL A 41 -1.18 2.68 -5.26
N GLU A 42 -0.48 3.57 -4.57
CA GLU A 42 -0.25 4.94 -5.01
C GLU A 42 1.17 5.06 -5.55
N ALA A 43 1.35 5.86 -6.60
CA ALA A 43 2.66 6.42 -6.86
C ALA A 43 2.80 7.78 -6.22
N GLN A 44 3.78 7.88 -5.33
CA GLN A 44 4.12 9.13 -4.69
C GLN A 44 4.70 10.10 -5.74
N GLY A 45 4.61 11.40 -5.51
CA GLY A 45 5.08 12.46 -6.44
C GLY A 45 6.57 12.42 -6.84
N ARG A 46 7.36 11.49 -6.29
CA ARG A 46 8.77 11.23 -6.67
C ARG A 46 8.99 9.85 -7.33
N GLY A 47 7.90 9.14 -7.60
CA GLY A 47 7.85 7.90 -8.36
C GLY A 47 8.01 6.60 -7.60
N SER A 48 8.07 6.60 -6.26
CA SER A 48 7.92 5.36 -5.48
C SER A 48 6.48 4.87 -5.52
N LEU A 49 6.29 3.57 -5.77
CA LEU A 49 5.03 2.91 -5.43
C LEU A 49 4.96 2.71 -3.91
N HIS A 50 3.81 3.02 -3.34
CA HIS A 50 3.47 2.85 -1.94
C HIS A 50 2.16 2.06 -1.86
N CYS A 51 2.03 1.17 -0.88
CA CYS A 51 0.80 0.41 -0.67
C CYS A 51 0.21 0.75 0.69
N HIS A 52 -1.04 1.19 0.71
CA HIS A 52 -1.84 1.33 1.92
C HIS A 52 -2.77 0.14 2.01
N MET A 53 -2.73 -0.61 3.11
CA MET A 53 -3.43 -1.90 3.21
C MET A 53 -4.11 -2.07 4.57
N MET A 54 -5.31 -2.65 4.55
CA MET A 54 -6.01 -3.18 5.70
C MET A 54 -6.08 -4.70 5.60
N VAL A 55 -5.85 -5.38 6.72
CA VAL A 55 -5.92 -6.84 6.81
C VAL A 55 -6.81 -7.22 7.98
N TRP A 56 -7.81 -8.06 7.73
CA TRP A 56 -8.70 -8.62 8.74
C TRP A 56 -8.30 -10.05 9.01
N VAL A 57 -7.96 -10.34 10.27
CA VAL A 57 -7.54 -11.66 10.73
C VAL A 57 -8.66 -12.37 11.48
N ALA A 58 -8.68 -13.69 11.40
CA ALA A 58 -9.65 -14.53 12.09
C ALA A 58 -9.51 -14.33 13.61
N GLY A 59 -10.64 -14.17 14.29
CA GLY A 59 -10.64 -13.86 15.72
C GLY A 59 -10.30 -12.40 16.04
N GLY A 60 -10.14 -11.54 15.03
CA GLY A 60 -10.13 -10.08 15.19
C GLY A 60 -11.47 -9.60 15.71
N LEU A 61 -11.57 -9.46 17.04
CA LEU A 61 -12.75 -8.97 17.72
C LEU A 61 -13.02 -7.51 17.35
N ASN A 62 -14.28 -7.11 17.36
CA ASN A 62 -14.62 -5.69 17.35
C ASN A 62 -13.91 -5.01 18.55
N PRO A 63 -13.39 -3.78 18.41
CA PRO A 63 -12.83 -3.02 19.52
C PRO A 63 -13.61 -3.09 20.85
N ASP A 64 -14.93 -2.96 20.82
CA ASP A 64 -15.75 -2.98 22.03
C ASP A 64 -15.83 -4.39 22.63
N GLU A 65 -15.89 -5.43 21.79
CA GLU A 65 -15.83 -6.83 22.21
C GLU A 65 -14.46 -7.19 22.79
N LEU A 66 -13.38 -6.65 22.20
CA LEU A 66 -12.02 -6.82 22.69
C LEU A 66 -11.88 -6.23 24.09
N LYS A 67 -12.34 -4.99 24.29
CA LYS A 67 -12.34 -4.29 25.58
C LYS A 67 -13.19 -5.06 26.61
N ALA A 68 -14.41 -5.44 26.24
CA ALA A 68 -15.30 -6.22 27.12
C ALA A 68 -14.68 -7.56 27.52
N LYS A 69 -14.03 -8.26 26.58
CA LYS A 69 -13.36 -9.53 26.85
C LYS A 69 -12.11 -9.35 27.71
N ALA A 70 -11.37 -8.27 27.53
CA ALA A 70 -10.22 -7.95 28.38
C ALA A 70 -10.63 -7.68 29.83
N LEU A 71 -11.78 -7.04 30.05
CA LEU A 71 -12.32 -6.69 31.38
C LEU A 71 -13.19 -7.79 32.02
N GLU A 72 -13.53 -8.83 31.27
CA GLU A 72 -14.41 -9.92 31.73
C GLU A 72 -13.93 -10.52 33.06
N ASN A 73 -14.88 -10.79 33.97
CA ASN A 73 -14.61 -11.35 35.31
C ASN A 73 -13.62 -10.54 36.17
N GLY A 74 -13.55 -9.22 35.98
CA GLY A 74 -12.64 -8.34 36.72
C GLY A 74 -11.21 -8.34 36.17
N GLY A 75 -11.03 -8.75 34.91
CA GLY A 75 -9.75 -8.83 34.22
C GLY A 75 -9.45 -10.24 33.73
N ASN A 76 -9.70 -10.51 32.45
CA ASN A 76 -9.43 -11.81 31.84
C ASN A 76 -7.93 -11.96 31.55
N ILE A 77 -7.16 -12.27 32.59
CA ILE A 77 -5.68 -12.32 32.55
C ILE A 77 -5.17 -13.30 31.49
N GLU A 78 -5.84 -14.45 31.31
CA GLU A 78 -5.42 -15.43 30.31
C GLU A 78 -5.58 -14.87 28.89
N PHE A 79 -6.72 -14.24 28.62
CA PHE A 79 -6.95 -13.59 27.33
C PHE A 79 -5.94 -12.47 27.08
N GLN A 80 -5.77 -11.55 28.04
CA GLN A 80 -4.84 -10.43 27.93
C GLN A 80 -3.41 -10.91 27.64
N LYS A 81 -2.93 -11.92 28.37
CA LYS A 81 -1.59 -12.50 28.17
C LYS A 81 -1.41 -13.08 26.77
N ARG A 82 -2.40 -13.84 26.26
CA ARG A 82 -2.33 -14.39 24.90
C ARG A 82 -2.38 -13.30 23.84
N PHE A 83 -3.22 -12.29 24.04
CA PHE A 83 -3.31 -11.16 23.12
C PHE A 83 -2.02 -10.35 23.07
N ILE A 84 -1.45 -10.01 24.23
CA ILE A 84 -0.14 -9.35 24.33
C ILE A 84 0.94 -10.16 23.61
N ALA A 85 1.02 -11.47 23.89
CA ALA A 85 2.01 -12.33 23.25
C ALA A 85 1.87 -12.35 21.72
N PHE A 86 0.63 -12.42 21.20
CA PHE A 86 0.37 -12.34 19.77
C PHE A 86 0.79 -10.99 19.17
N MET A 87 0.45 -9.88 19.83
CA MET A 87 0.79 -8.53 19.36
C MET A 87 2.29 -8.28 19.37
N ASP A 88 2.98 -8.68 20.44
CA ASP A 88 4.42 -8.48 20.63
C ASP A 88 5.27 -9.35 19.69
N ASP A 89 4.76 -10.51 19.27
CA ASP A 89 5.35 -11.36 18.23
C ASP A 89 5.11 -10.81 16.82
N THR A 90 3.93 -10.23 16.58
CA THR A 90 3.52 -9.72 15.27
C THR A 90 4.19 -8.38 14.93
N ILE A 91 4.30 -7.47 15.90
CA ILE A 91 4.76 -6.09 15.71
C ILE A 91 6.04 -5.85 16.49
N SER A 92 7.11 -5.56 15.76
CA SER A 92 8.40 -5.15 16.27
C SER A 92 8.52 -3.62 16.27
N THR A 93 9.10 -3.07 17.34
CA THR A 93 9.17 -1.61 17.60
C THR A 93 10.57 -1.12 17.94
N GLU A 94 11.60 -1.92 17.65
CA GLU A 94 13.01 -1.57 17.85
C GLU A 94 13.88 -2.16 16.76
N VAL A 95 15.09 -1.62 16.62
CA VAL A 95 16.14 -2.24 15.81
C VAL A 95 16.67 -3.46 16.54
N PRO A 96 16.61 -4.67 15.95
CA PRO A 96 17.18 -5.87 16.57
C PRO A 96 18.67 -5.68 16.87
N PRO A 97 19.23 -6.32 17.90
CA PRO A 97 20.64 -6.18 18.23
C PRO A 97 21.55 -6.63 17.08
N ASP A 98 22.69 -5.95 16.92
CA ASP A 98 23.71 -6.36 15.95
C ASP A 98 24.46 -7.61 16.47
N PRO A 99 24.32 -8.78 15.83
CA PRO A 99 24.94 -10.01 16.33
C PRO A 99 26.46 -10.00 16.17
N ALA A 100 26.98 -9.25 15.19
CA ALA A 100 28.40 -9.24 14.84
C ALA A 100 28.74 -7.95 14.05
N PRO A 101 29.29 -6.91 14.71
CA PRO A 101 29.62 -5.64 14.08
C PRO A 101 30.54 -5.75 12.86
N GLU A 102 31.47 -6.70 12.87
CA GLU A 102 32.43 -6.93 11.77
C GLU A 102 31.86 -7.78 10.61
N LEU A 103 30.69 -8.40 10.78
CA LEU A 103 30.07 -9.20 9.73
C LEU A 103 29.50 -8.27 8.64
N GLU A 104 30.00 -8.40 7.42
CA GLU A 104 29.43 -7.71 6.25
C GLU A 104 28.34 -8.55 5.59
N THR A 105 27.22 -7.92 5.24
CA THR A 105 26.20 -8.50 4.37
C THR A 105 26.14 -7.71 3.06
N PRO A 106 25.45 -8.20 2.00
CA PRO A 106 25.23 -7.39 0.80
C PRO A 106 24.64 -6.00 1.10
N LEU A 107 23.86 -5.87 2.18
CA LEU A 107 23.27 -4.59 2.61
C LEU A 107 24.27 -3.62 3.21
N SER A 108 25.46 -4.08 3.62
CA SER A 108 26.54 -3.19 4.02
C SER A 108 27.00 -2.32 2.84
N LYS A 109 26.83 -2.79 1.60
CA LYS A 109 27.36 -2.14 0.39
C LYS A 109 26.26 -1.59 -0.53
N PHE A 110 25.19 -2.34 -0.71
CA PHE A 110 24.16 -2.05 -1.69
C PHE A 110 22.86 -1.57 -1.05
N HIS A 111 21.96 -0.98 -1.84
CA HIS A 111 20.67 -0.52 -1.33
C HIS A 111 19.77 -1.72 -0.97
N PRO A 112 18.95 -1.66 0.11
CA PRO A 112 18.09 -2.78 0.52
C PRO A 112 17.23 -3.38 -0.60
N CYS A 113 16.67 -2.52 -1.45
CA CYS A 113 15.85 -2.95 -2.60
C CYS A 113 16.64 -3.59 -3.76
N SER A 114 17.97 -3.52 -3.78
CA SER A 114 18.81 -4.14 -4.84
C SER A 114 19.43 -5.47 -4.42
N THR A 115 19.20 -5.87 -3.17
CA THR A 115 19.85 -7.00 -2.52
C THR A 115 18.83 -8.04 -2.12
N ARG A 116 19.27 -9.29 -2.08
CA ARG A 116 18.54 -10.37 -1.41
C ARG A 116 19.06 -10.55 0.01
N GLY A 117 18.30 -11.26 0.84
CA GLY A 117 18.79 -11.73 2.11
C GLY A 117 19.94 -12.74 1.94
N PRO A 118 20.49 -13.25 3.05
CA PRO A 118 21.46 -14.34 3.07
C PRO A 118 21.10 -15.47 2.10
N GLY A 119 22.02 -15.80 1.20
CA GLY A 119 21.84 -16.87 0.23
C GLY A 119 22.24 -18.25 0.77
N PRO A 120 21.94 -19.32 0.03
CA PRO A 120 22.33 -20.70 0.40
C PRO A 120 23.84 -20.95 0.34
N ASP A 121 24.61 -20.00 -0.19
CA ASP A 121 26.07 -20.01 -0.23
C ASP A 121 26.71 -19.76 1.14
N ILE A 122 25.95 -19.22 2.09
CA ILE A 122 26.41 -19.06 3.47
C ILE A 122 26.42 -20.42 4.16
N ALA A 123 27.54 -20.75 4.81
CA ALA A 123 27.67 -21.97 5.59
C ALA A 123 26.56 -22.04 6.67
N PRO A 124 25.89 -23.18 6.87
CA PRO A 124 24.78 -23.30 7.82
C PRO A 124 25.11 -22.82 9.23
N ALA A 125 26.35 -23.01 9.68
CA ALA A 125 26.82 -22.55 10.98
C ALA A 125 26.81 -21.02 11.15
N ASN A 126 26.90 -20.27 10.05
CA ASN A 126 26.97 -18.80 10.03
C ASN A 126 25.66 -18.18 9.52
N TYR A 127 24.69 -18.98 9.07
CA TYR A 127 23.46 -18.48 8.46
C TYR A 127 22.64 -17.65 9.44
N SER A 128 22.50 -18.13 10.68
CA SER A 128 21.73 -17.41 11.72
C SER A 128 22.31 -16.03 12.02
N ASP A 129 23.64 -15.90 12.12
CA ASP A 129 24.29 -14.61 12.37
C ASP A 129 24.15 -13.69 11.15
N ALA A 130 24.25 -14.24 9.93
CA ALA A 130 24.06 -13.49 8.69
C ALA A 130 22.62 -12.98 8.54
N GLU A 131 21.63 -13.79 8.91
CA GLU A 131 20.20 -13.43 8.91
C GLU A 131 19.90 -12.34 9.95
N ALA A 132 20.37 -12.52 11.18
CA ALA A 132 20.21 -11.51 12.22
C ALA A 132 20.91 -10.18 11.85
N LYS A 133 22.11 -10.24 11.25
CA LYS A 133 22.82 -9.04 10.76
C LYS A 133 22.09 -8.37 9.60
N ASP A 134 21.53 -9.16 8.68
CA ASP A 134 20.74 -8.65 7.56
C ASP A 134 19.49 -7.93 8.05
N LEU A 135 18.76 -8.52 9.00
CA LEU A 135 17.59 -7.92 9.63
C LEU A 135 17.95 -6.63 10.37
N HIS A 136 19.01 -6.63 11.20
CA HIS A 136 19.50 -5.41 11.86
C HIS A 136 19.75 -4.29 10.84
N ASN A 137 20.53 -4.57 9.79
CA ASN A 137 20.85 -3.60 8.74
C ASN A 137 19.60 -3.13 7.97
N LEU A 138 18.62 -4.02 7.76
CA LEU A 138 17.35 -3.68 7.12
C LEU A 138 16.56 -2.68 7.97
N VAL A 139 16.32 -3.00 9.24
CA VAL A 139 15.50 -2.16 10.12
C VAL A 139 16.20 -0.82 10.36
N GLU A 140 17.51 -0.82 10.60
CA GLU A 140 18.32 0.40 10.79
C GLU A 140 18.26 1.32 9.56
N ARG A 141 18.20 0.76 8.34
CA ARG A 141 18.16 1.56 7.10
C ARG A 141 16.77 1.92 6.62
N CYS A 142 15.78 1.07 6.88
CA CYS A 142 14.43 1.20 6.32
C CYS A 142 13.40 1.69 7.34
N GLN A 143 13.58 1.47 8.65
CA GLN A 143 12.60 1.83 9.67
C GLN A 143 13.05 2.93 10.62
N ARG A 144 14.36 3.14 10.78
CA ARG A 144 14.85 4.21 11.63
C ARG A 144 14.51 5.57 11.02
N HIS A 145 13.71 6.32 11.77
CA HIS A 145 13.35 7.68 11.45
C HIS A 145 14.54 8.62 11.65
N ARG A 146 14.70 9.54 10.70
CA ARG A 146 15.61 10.68 10.82
C ARG A 146 14.79 11.92 10.54
N HIS A 147 14.76 12.83 11.50
CA HIS A 147 14.02 14.07 11.34
C HIS A 147 14.52 14.87 10.14
N THR A 148 13.61 15.16 9.23
CA THR A 148 13.79 16.01 8.05
C THR A 148 12.81 17.18 8.08
N ASN A 149 12.94 18.13 7.15
CA ASN A 149 12.03 19.30 7.08
C ASN A 149 10.53 18.91 7.02
N THR A 150 10.21 17.75 6.45
CA THR A 150 8.86 17.20 6.43
C THR A 150 8.26 16.89 7.79
N CYS A 151 9.09 16.54 8.76
CA CYS A 151 8.65 16.29 10.13
C CYS A 151 8.09 17.56 10.74
N TRP A 152 8.55 18.71 10.26
CA TRP A 152 8.21 20.03 10.76
C TRP A 152 7.23 20.77 9.83
N LYS A 153 6.72 20.12 8.77
CA LYS A 153 5.92 20.76 7.73
C LYS A 153 4.71 21.52 8.27
N TYR A 154 4.05 20.96 9.28
CA TYR A 154 2.86 21.56 9.92
C TYR A 154 3.15 22.12 11.31
N TRP A 155 4.42 22.19 11.69
CA TRP A 155 4.81 22.74 12.97
C TRP A 155 4.60 24.26 12.99
N LYS A 156 3.57 24.69 13.71
CA LYS A 156 3.23 26.10 13.93
C LYS A 156 3.66 26.62 15.31
N GLY A 157 4.31 25.77 16.11
CA GLY A 157 4.72 26.04 17.48
C GLY A 157 6.02 26.84 17.61
N PRO A 158 6.57 26.98 18.83
CA PRO A 158 7.83 27.65 19.07
C PRO A 158 9.01 26.99 18.31
N PRO A 159 10.14 27.69 18.09
CA PRO A 159 11.25 27.17 17.30
C PRO A 159 11.79 25.81 17.77
N GLU A 160 11.76 25.57 19.09
CA GLU A 160 12.12 24.32 19.77
C GLU A 160 11.36 24.20 21.11
N PRO A 161 11.09 22.97 21.60
CA PRO A 161 11.21 21.70 20.87
C PRO A 161 10.15 21.60 19.77
N ARG A 162 10.49 20.97 18.64
CA ARG A 162 9.53 20.69 17.57
C ARG A 162 8.92 19.31 17.74
N ASP A 163 7.60 19.22 17.63
CA ASP A 163 6.93 17.92 17.62
C ASP A 163 6.95 17.33 16.22
N CYS A 164 7.39 16.08 16.13
CA CYS A 164 7.44 15.37 14.87
C CYS A 164 6.02 15.13 14.39
N ARG A 165 5.73 15.52 13.14
CA ARG A 165 4.45 15.23 12.49
C ARG A 165 4.02 13.75 12.60
N PHE A 166 4.99 12.83 12.62
CA PHE A 166 4.73 11.39 12.70
C PHE A 166 4.65 10.86 14.14
N ASP A 167 4.76 11.74 15.13
CA ASP A 167 4.77 11.40 16.56
C ASP A 167 5.91 10.44 16.96
N LEU A 168 7.04 10.55 16.24
CA LEU A 168 8.25 9.77 16.47
C LEU A 168 9.25 10.61 17.27
N ASP A 169 9.44 10.25 18.53
CA ASP A 169 10.37 10.90 19.44
C ASP A 169 11.07 9.86 20.31
N LYS A 170 12.32 10.17 20.72
CA LYS A 170 13.09 9.28 21.60
C LYS A 170 12.44 9.07 22.97
N SER A 171 11.60 9.99 23.42
CA SER A 171 10.86 9.87 24.67
C SER A 171 9.60 9.01 24.55
N ASN A 172 9.18 8.67 23.34
CA ASN A 172 8.00 7.83 23.09
C ASN A 172 8.33 6.34 23.28
N GLU A 173 8.68 5.97 24.51
CA GLU A 173 9.03 4.59 24.88
C GLU A 173 7.99 4.04 25.87
N THR A 174 7.48 2.85 25.57
CA THR A 174 6.59 2.06 26.41
C THR A 174 7.17 0.65 26.50
N PRO A 175 7.76 0.23 27.64
CA PRO A 175 8.57 -0.99 27.70
C PRO A 175 7.75 -2.29 27.61
N ILE A 176 6.47 -2.25 27.95
CA ILE A 176 5.59 -3.42 28.00
C ILE A 176 4.22 -3.10 27.42
N SER A 177 3.65 -4.08 26.72
CA SER A 177 2.27 -4.02 26.23
C SER A 177 1.33 -4.29 27.40
N VAL A 178 0.32 -3.43 27.59
CA VAL A 178 -0.61 -3.52 28.72
C VAL A 178 -2.04 -3.24 28.30
N PHE A 179 -2.98 -3.85 29.00
CA PHE A 179 -4.38 -3.46 28.96
C PHE A 179 -4.65 -2.48 30.11
N ASP A 180 -5.36 -1.39 29.82
CA ASP A 180 -5.89 -0.51 30.84
C ASP A 180 -6.94 -1.28 31.66
N PRO A 181 -6.79 -1.34 33.00
CA PRO A 181 -7.67 -2.12 33.86
C PRO A 181 -9.08 -1.51 34.02
N GLU A 182 -9.26 -0.23 33.72
CA GLU A 182 -10.54 0.47 33.81
C GLU A 182 -11.26 0.51 32.47
N THR A 183 -10.53 0.80 31.39
CA THR A 183 -11.11 1.00 30.05
C THR A 183 -11.04 -0.25 29.16
N GLY A 184 -10.17 -1.21 29.49
CA GLY A 184 -9.89 -2.38 28.65
C GLY A 184 -9.12 -2.06 27.38
N GLU A 185 -8.62 -0.83 27.24
CA GLU A 185 -7.88 -0.40 26.05
C GLU A 185 -6.48 -1.01 26.02
N PHE A 186 -6.05 -1.45 24.84
CA PHE A 186 -4.75 -2.06 24.64
C PHE A 186 -3.72 -1.00 24.27
N HIS A 187 -2.65 -0.90 25.06
CA HIS A 187 -1.50 -0.05 24.81
C HIS A 187 -0.31 -0.92 24.42
N PRO A 188 0.14 -0.89 23.15
CA PRO A 188 1.27 -1.68 22.70
C PRO A 188 2.59 -1.13 23.25
N ARG A 189 3.58 -2.01 23.42
CA ARG A 189 4.96 -1.62 23.71
C ARG A 189 5.57 -0.86 22.53
N CYS A 190 6.38 0.15 22.84
CA CYS A 190 7.24 0.88 21.92
C CYS A 190 8.64 0.90 22.52
N LEU A 191 9.58 0.14 21.96
CA LEU A 191 10.93 -0.01 22.54
C LEU A 191 11.93 1.02 22.00
N ASP A 192 11.72 1.55 20.80
CA ASP A 192 12.47 2.67 20.23
C ASP A 192 11.50 3.63 19.52
N GLY A 193 11.22 4.78 20.15
CA GLY A 193 10.25 5.76 19.61
C GLY A 193 10.69 6.44 18.31
N LEU A 194 11.89 6.16 17.78
CA LEU A 194 12.35 6.58 16.47
C LEU A 194 12.31 5.46 15.41
N VAL A 195 11.69 4.32 15.70
CA VAL A 195 11.58 3.20 14.76
C VAL A 195 10.11 3.00 14.39
N ASN A 196 9.81 3.03 13.10
CA ASN A 196 8.49 2.66 12.63
C ASN A 196 8.17 1.20 13.00
N ASN A 197 6.93 0.94 13.36
CA ASN A 197 6.47 -0.41 13.65
C ASN A 197 6.56 -1.29 12.40
N PHE A 198 7.13 -2.49 12.53
CA PHE A 198 7.27 -3.41 11.41
C PHE A 198 6.98 -4.85 11.81
N ASN A 199 6.71 -5.71 10.83
CA ASN A 199 6.74 -7.15 11.03
C ASN A 199 8.06 -7.69 10.50
N SER A 200 8.77 -8.48 11.32
CA SER A 200 10.12 -8.96 11.01
C SER A 200 10.19 -9.81 9.74
N THR A 201 9.16 -10.60 9.45
CA THR A 201 9.11 -11.41 8.22
C THR A 201 8.75 -10.57 7.00
N MET A 202 7.80 -9.64 7.15
CA MET A 202 7.39 -8.76 6.06
C MET A 202 8.54 -7.86 5.60
N ILE A 203 9.26 -7.20 6.52
CA ILE A 203 10.37 -6.30 6.14
C ILE A 203 11.51 -7.06 5.46
N GLN A 204 11.77 -8.30 5.85
CA GLN A 204 12.77 -9.14 5.20
C GLN A 204 12.38 -9.50 3.76
N ALA A 205 11.10 -9.78 3.53
CA ALA A 205 10.58 -10.15 2.22
C ALA A 205 10.42 -8.96 1.27
N THR A 206 9.97 -7.81 1.78
CA THR A 206 9.75 -6.59 0.98
C THR A 206 11.03 -5.74 0.87
N ARG A 207 11.89 -5.77 1.88
CA ARG A 207 13.15 -4.98 1.96
C ARG A 207 12.95 -3.49 1.74
N CYS A 208 11.82 -2.96 2.22
CA CYS A 208 11.48 -1.55 2.17
C CYS A 208 10.89 -1.08 3.50
N ASN A 209 10.77 0.24 3.63
CA ASN A 209 10.03 0.84 4.74
C ASN A 209 8.58 0.31 4.75
N MET A 210 8.04 0.09 5.94
CA MET A 210 6.67 -0.31 6.20
C MET A 210 6.25 0.24 7.55
N ASP A 211 4.95 0.39 7.78
CA ASP A 211 4.40 0.80 9.06
C ASP A 211 3.16 -0.06 9.35
N ILE A 212 3.29 -0.99 10.30
CA ILE A 212 2.19 -1.88 10.71
C ILE A 212 1.58 -1.39 12.02
N LYS A 213 0.26 -1.23 12.05
CA LYS A 213 -0.47 -0.77 13.23
C LYS A 213 -1.66 -1.65 13.52
N PHE A 214 -1.89 -1.90 14.80
CA PHE A 214 -3.11 -2.53 15.28
C PHE A 214 -4.23 -1.50 15.40
N ILE A 215 -5.41 -1.85 14.89
CA ILE A 215 -6.60 -1.00 14.96
C ILE A 215 -7.48 -1.52 16.09
N GLY A 216 -7.27 -0.98 17.30
CA GLY A 216 -7.91 -1.46 18.52
C GLY A 216 -9.12 -0.64 19.00
N SER A 217 -9.47 0.45 18.31
CA SER A 217 -10.56 1.35 18.72
C SER A 217 -11.41 1.79 17.54
N GLY A 218 -12.70 2.06 17.78
CA GLY A 218 -13.61 2.62 16.77
C GLY A 218 -13.12 3.93 16.17
N PRO A 219 -12.63 4.91 16.97
CA PRO A 219 -12.03 6.13 16.45
C PRO A 219 -10.80 5.87 15.57
N ALA A 220 -9.90 4.96 15.96
CA ALA A 220 -8.74 4.60 15.15
C ALA A 220 -9.17 3.95 13.82
N ALA A 221 -10.18 3.09 13.85
CA ALA A 221 -10.72 2.47 12.64
C ALA A 221 -11.29 3.52 11.67
N LYS A 222 -12.09 4.47 12.17
CA LYS A 222 -12.62 5.58 11.36
C LYS A 222 -11.48 6.42 10.77
N ALA A 223 -10.49 6.79 11.58
CA ALA A 223 -9.35 7.58 11.12
C ALA A 223 -8.57 6.89 10.00
N VAL A 224 -8.31 5.59 10.13
CA VAL A 224 -7.63 4.80 9.09
C VAL A 224 -8.49 4.69 7.82
N LEU A 225 -9.80 4.50 7.95
CA LEU A 225 -10.71 4.46 6.80
C LEU A 225 -10.70 5.77 6.02
N HIS A 226 -10.81 6.91 6.71
CA HIS A 226 -10.70 8.23 6.07
C HIS A 226 -9.34 8.40 5.38
N TYR A 227 -8.25 8.10 6.11
CA TYR A 227 -6.90 8.19 5.58
C TYR A 227 -6.72 7.37 4.30
N ILE A 228 -7.12 6.09 4.30
CA ILE A 228 -6.99 5.23 3.12
C ILE A 228 -7.90 5.70 1.98
N THR A 229 -9.11 6.17 2.29
CA THR A 229 -10.04 6.72 1.29
C THR A 229 -9.44 7.92 0.57
N ASP A 230 -8.72 8.79 1.26
CA ASP A 230 -8.01 9.91 0.66
C ASP A 230 -6.95 9.46 -0.36
N TYR A 231 -6.28 8.32 -0.13
CA TYR A 231 -5.33 7.76 -1.11
C TYR A 231 -6.02 7.08 -2.29
N ILE A 232 -7.13 6.37 -2.04
CA ILE A 232 -7.94 5.76 -3.11
C ILE A 232 -8.48 6.85 -4.04
N THR A 233 -8.95 7.96 -3.47
CA THR A 233 -9.58 9.06 -4.20
C THR A 233 -8.59 10.15 -4.64
N LYS A 234 -7.28 9.94 -4.40
CA LYS A 234 -6.27 10.94 -4.73
C LYS A 234 -6.23 11.17 -6.24
N SER A 235 -6.40 12.43 -6.62
CA SER A 235 -6.34 12.83 -8.03
C SER A 235 -4.95 12.55 -8.60
N GLN A 236 -4.88 11.78 -9.68
CA GLN A 236 -3.61 11.51 -10.38
C GLN A 236 -3.02 12.76 -11.05
N LEU A 237 -3.81 13.82 -11.20
CA LEU A 237 -3.42 15.06 -11.86
C LEU A 237 -3.66 16.24 -10.91
N GLN A 238 -2.59 16.94 -10.53
CA GLN A 238 -2.70 18.16 -9.74
C GLN A 238 -3.48 19.23 -10.52
N ALA A 239 -4.37 19.95 -9.84
CA ALA A 239 -5.30 20.89 -10.48
C ALA A 239 -4.59 21.94 -11.37
N HIS A 240 -3.42 22.44 -10.95
CA HIS A 240 -2.67 23.42 -11.73
C HIS A 240 -2.15 22.86 -13.06
N VAL A 241 -1.79 21.56 -13.12
CA VAL A 241 -1.41 20.87 -14.36
C VAL A 241 -2.63 20.71 -15.26
N ALA A 242 -3.79 20.37 -14.69
CA ALA A 242 -5.06 20.31 -15.41
C ALA A 242 -5.42 21.69 -16.01
N TYR A 243 -5.31 22.77 -15.24
CA TYR A 243 -5.57 24.13 -15.73
C TYR A 243 -4.61 24.54 -16.86
N ALA A 244 -3.31 24.27 -16.73
CA ALA A 244 -2.34 24.54 -17.79
C ALA A 244 -2.58 23.71 -19.06
N ALA A 245 -3.15 22.50 -18.93
CA ALA A 245 -3.54 21.68 -20.06
C ALA A 245 -4.81 22.21 -20.76
N LEU A 246 -5.79 22.70 -19.97
CA LEU A 246 -7.01 23.34 -20.44
C LEU A 246 -6.71 24.65 -21.19
N GLU A 247 -5.86 25.51 -20.63
CA GLU A 247 -5.44 26.77 -21.26
C GLU A 247 -4.77 26.52 -22.62
N LEU A 248 -3.88 25.51 -22.68
CA LEU A 248 -3.25 25.10 -23.93
C LEU A 248 -4.27 24.54 -24.95
N ALA A 249 -5.30 23.83 -24.49
CA ALA A 249 -6.34 23.30 -25.36
C ALA A 249 -7.23 24.41 -25.94
N VAL A 250 -7.62 25.39 -25.13
CA VAL A 250 -8.41 26.55 -25.53
C VAL A 250 -7.63 27.43 -26.51
N SER A 251 -6.37 27.76 -26.22
CA SER A 251 -5.52 28.53 -27.13
C SER A 251 -5.36 27.83 -28.49
N LYS A 252 -5.19 26.51 -28.51
CA LYS A 252 -5.12 25.70 -29.74
C LYS A 252 -6.45 25.63 -30.51
N LEU A 253 -7.59 26.00 -29.94
CA LEU A 253 -8.87 26.00 -30.65
C LEU A 253 -9.08 27.24 -31.53
N GLY A 254 -8.35 28.33 -31.26
CA GLY A 254 -8.51 29.60 -31.98
C GLY A 254 -9.85 30.27 -31.72
N GLU A 255 -10.15 31.34 -32.45
CA GLU A 255 -11.42 32.06 -32.32
C GLU A 255 -12.61 31.24 -32.84
N TYR A 256 -13.82 31.54 -32.34
CA TYR A 256 -15.04 30.89 -32.79
C TYR A 256 -15.63 31.63 -34.00
N SER A 257 -15.88 30.90 -35.08
CA SER A 257 -16.61 31.41 -36.23
C SER A 257 -17.97 30.70 -36.34
N PRO A 258 -19.09 31.38 -36.06
CA PRO A 258 -20.43 30.78 -36.09
C PRO A 258 -20.89 30.36 -37.49
N ASP A 259 -20.28 30.89 -38.54
CA ASP A 259 -20.63 30.60 -39.94
C ASP A 259 -19.90 29.35 -40.48
N GLU A 260 -18.80 28.94 -39.84
CA GLU A 260 -17.94 27.83 -40.29
C GLU A 260 -18.00 26.61 -39.36
N GLU A 261 -18.44 26.76 -38.11
CA GLU A 261 -18.32 25.72 -37.10
C GLU A 261 -19.59 25.51 -36.26
N LEU A 262 -20.11 24.28 -36.29
CA LEU A 262 -21.22 23.88 -35.43
C LEU A 262 -20.75 23.84 -33.96
N LEU A 263 -21.52 24.46 -33.07
CA LEU A 263 -21.20 24.61 -31.64
C LEU A 263 -20.90 23.26 -30.95
N THR A 264 -21.65 22.21 -31.30
CA THR A 264 -21.44 20.84 -30.80
C THR A 264 -20.11 20.24 -31.26
N SER A 265 -19.73 20.47 -32.52
CA SER A 265 -18.46 19.99 -33.08
C SER A 265 -17.27 20.68 -32.43
N ARG A 266 -17.42 21.99 -32.15
CA ARG A 266 -16.43 22.76 -31.41
C ARG A 266 -16.26 22.29 -29.98
N ALA A 267 -17.37 22.07 -29.27
CA ALA A 267 -17.36 21.55 -27.90
C ALA A 267 -16.69 20.17 -27.82
N ARG A 268 -17.02 19.25 -28.74
CA ARG A 268 -16.36 17.94 -28.84
C ARG A 268 -14.86 18.08 -29.07
N ARG A 269 -14.43 18.98 -29.96
CA ARG A 269 -13.03 19.24 -30.26
C ARG A 269 -12.28 19.86 -29.08
N LEU A 270 -12.94 20.73 -28.31
CA LEU A 270 -12.41 21.26 -27.05
C LEU A 270 -12.18 20.15 -26.04
N LEU A 271 -13.18 19.32 -25.76
CA LEU A 271 -13.05 18.19 -24.83
C LEU A 271 -11.91 17.24 -25.26
N GLN A 272 -11.82 16.90 -26.54
CA GLN A 272 -10.74 16.06 -27.07
C GLN A 272 -9.35 16.70 -26.92
N LYS A 273 -9.21 17.99 -27.23
CA LYS A 273 -7.92 18.69 -27.06
C LYS A 273 -7.54 18.80 -25.58
N CYS A 274 -8.49 19.06 -24.70
CA CYS A 274 -8.28 19.06 -23.26
C CYS A 274 -7.81 17.69 -22.78
N ALA A 275 -8.52 16.61 -23.14
CA ALA A 275 -8.16 15.24 -22.78
C ALA A 275 -6.76 14.85 -23.29
N HIS A 276 -6.47 15.08 -24.58
CA HIS A 276 -5.15 14.78 -25.13
C HIS A 276 -4.04 15.61 -24.49
N SER A 277 -4.29 16.89 -24.20
CA SER A 277 -3.34 17.78 -23.53
C SER A 277 -3.04 17.29 -22.12
N MET A 278 -4.08 16.92 -21.34
CA MET A 278 -3.94 16.36 -20.00
C MET A 278 -3.15 15.06 -20.00
N ILE A 279 -3.49 14.11 -20.88
CA ILE A 279 -2.78 12.83 -21.00
C ILE A 279 -1.32 13.07 -21.43
N SER A 280 -1.08 13.95 -22.40
CA SER A 280 0.28 14.22 -22.91
C SER A 280 1.20 14.90 -21.89
N LYS A 281 0.63 15.58 -20.90
CA LYS A 281 1.34 16.26 -19.82
C LYS A 281 1.34 15.47 -18.52
N GLN A 282 0.69 14.31 -18.48
CA GLN A 282 0.72 13.45 -17.33
C GLN A 282 2.11 12.81 -17.23
N GLU A 283 2.91 13.28 -16.28
CA GLU A 283 4.17 12.65 -15.96
C GLU A 283 3.91 11.39 -15.14
N MET A 284 4.46 10.27 -15.60
CA MET A 284 4.37 8.99 -14.91
C MET A 284 5.76 8.55 -14.52
N SER A 285 5.91 8.09 -13.29
CA SER A 285 7.19 7.55 -12.84
C SER A 285 7.54 6.28 -13.59
N SER A 286 8.84 6.04 -13.75
CA SER A 286 9.35 4.83 -14.37
C SER A 286 8.88 3.54 -13.65
N GLN A 287 8.52 3.63 -12.37
CA GLN A 287 7.98 2.56 -11.55
C GLN A 287 6.52 2.28 -11.90
N GLN A 288 5.68 3.31 -12.01
CA GLN A 288 4.30 3.19 -12.47
C GLN A 288 4.22 2.60 -13.86
N VAL A 289 5.03 3.13 -14.79
CA VAL A 289 5.05 2.65 -16.17
C VAL A 289 5.42 1.17 -16.21
N VAL A 290 6.44 0.75 -15.46
CA VAL A 290 6.80 -0.67 -15.35
C VAL A 290 5.67 -1.47 -14.70
N SER A 291 4.98 -0.95 -13.68
CA SER A 291 3.84 -1.61 -13.06
C SER A 291 2.75 -1.93 -14.07
N TYR A 292 2.36 -0.94 -14.88
CA TYR A 292 1.36 -1.10 -15.92
C TYR A 292 1.82 -2.02 -17.04
N LEU A 293 3.08 -1.89 -17.50
CA LEU A 293 3.64 -2.77 -18.54
C LEU A 293 3.74 -4.22 -18.07
N MET A 294 3.95 -4.43 -16.77
CA MET A 294 4.00 -5.75 -16.17
C MET A 294 2.62 -6.29 -15.82
N ASP A 295 1.54 -5.53 -16.06
CA ASP A 295 0.17 -5.92 -15.72
C ASP A 295 0.00 -6.18 -14.22
N PHE A 296 0.61 -5.31 -13.40
CA PHE A 296 0.38 -5.31 -11.96
C PHE A 296 -0.80 -4.42 -11.61
N GLU A 297 -1.69 -4.97 -10.79
CA GLU A 297 -2.86 -4.26 -10.27
C GLU A 297 -2.45 -3.05 -9.42
N ASP A 298 -3.27 -2.01 -9.45
CA ASP A 298 -3.16 -0.83 -8.60
C ASP A 298 -3.95 -0.96 -7.29
N HIS A 299 -4.67 -2.07 -7.12
CA HIS A 299 -5.37 -2.40 -5.89
C HIS A 299 -5.48 -3.93 -5.73
N PHE A 300 -5.67 -4.36 -4.49
CA PHE A 300 -5.73 -5.77 -4.12
C PHE A 300 -6.90 -5.98 -3.17
N THR A 301 -7.79 -6.89 -3.51
CA THR A 301 -8.99 -7.18 -2.70
C THR A 301 -9.12 -8.67 -2.47
N ALA A 302 -9.62 -9.03 -1.28
CA ALA A 302 -10.02 -10.40 -0.98
C ALA A 302 -11.39 -10.76 -1.58
N HIS A 303 -12.25 -9.76 -1.79
CA HIS A 303 -13.63 -9.95 -2.23
C HIS A 303 -13.95 -9.04 -3.41
N ASN A 304 -14.76 -9.53 -4.36
CA ASN A 304 -15.33 -8.69 -5.40
C ASN A 304 -16.53 -7.91 -4.85
N LEU A 305 -16.31 -6.62 -4.57
CA LEU A 305 -17.31 -5.71 -4.01
C LEU A 305 -18.15 -5.00 -5.09
N GLU A 306 -17.76 -5.07 -6.36
CA GLU A 306 -18.43 -4.37 -7.47
C GLU A 306 -19.89 -4.82 -7.58
N SER A 307 -20.13 -6.13 -7.53
CA SER A 307 -21.48 -6.69 -7.59
C SER A 307 -22.35 -6.37 -6.36
N PHE A 308 -21.74 -5.99 -5.24
CA PHE A 308 -22.46 -5.59 -4.03
C PHE A 308 -22.85 -4.12 -4.11
N ILE A 309 -21.91 -3.25 -4.50
CA ILE A 309 -22.17 -1.82 -4.72
C ILE A 309 -23.23 -1.64 -5.80
N ASP A 310 -23.13 -2.36 -6.92
CA ASP A 310 -24.12 -2.27 -8.01
C ASP A 310 -25.54 -2.77 -7.61
N LYS A 311 -25.64 -3.61 -6.58
CA LYS A 311 -26.94 -4.02 -6.01
C LYS A 311 -27.54 -2.96 -5.12
N GLU A 312 -26.73 -2.35 -4.25
CA GLU A 312 -27.17 -1.33 -3.30
C GLU A 312 -27.43 0.03 -4.01
N GLN A 313 -26.47 0.43 -4.84
CA GLN A 313 -26.46 1.67 -5.61
C GLN A 313 -26.15 1.39 -7.09
N PRO A 314 -27.13 0.89 -7.86
CA PRO A 314 -26.94 0.69 -9.29
C PRO A 314 -26.62 2.01 -9.99
N SER A 315 -25.60 2.00 -10.85
CA SER A 315 -25.24 3.19 -11.63
C SER A 315 -26.46 3.71 -12.40
N PRO A 316 -26.85 4.98 -12.21
CA PRO A 316 -27.95 5.61 -12.95
C PRO A 316 -27.77 5.53 -14.46
N GLU A 317 -26.53 5.60 -14.93
CA GLU A 317 -26.14 5.57 -16.34
C GLU A 317 -26.23 4.17 -16.94
N CYS A 318 -25.96 3.13 -16.14
CA CYS A 318 -26.00 1.74 -16.58
C CYS A 318 -27.41 1.13 -16.48
N TYR A 319 -28.26 1.66 -15.57
CA TYR A 319 -29.60 1.14 -15.31
C TYR A 319 -30.68 2.25 -15.30
N PRO A 320 -30.87 2.98 -16.41
CA PRO A 320 -31.84 4.08 -16.48
C PRO A 320 -33.28 3.66 -16.13
N ALA A 321 -33.64 2.41 -16.41
CA ALA A 321 -34.94 1.84 -16.03
C ALA A 321 -35.13 1.71 -14.51
N LYS A 322 -34.09 1.32 -13.77
CA LYS A 322 -34.14 1.22 -12.30
C LYS A 322 -34.16 2.60 -11.64
N LEU A 323 -33.49 3.58 -12.26
CA LEU A 323 -33.54 4.98 -11.84
C LEU A 323 -34.95 5.56 -12.07
N ALA A 324 -35.55 5.32 -13.24
CA ALA A 324 -36.92 5.74 -13.55
C ALA A 324 -37.95 5.13 -12.57
N GLU A 325 -37.75 3.86 -12.18
CA GLU A 325 -38.55 3.17 -11.17
C GLU A 325 -38.38 3.78 -9.77
N ARG A 326 -37.14 4.09 -9.35
CA ARG A 326 -36.85 4.78 -8.07
C ARG A 326 -37.41 6.21 -8.03
N LEU A 327 -37.36 6.94 -9.13
CA LEU A 327 -37.83 8.33 -9.25
C LEU A 327 -39.33 8.41 -9.58
N ASN A 328 -40.00 7.28 -9.81
CA ASN A 328 -41.42 7.19 -10.16
C ASN A 328 -41.77 7.96 -11.45
N VAL A 329 -40.87 7.95 -12.43
CA VAL A 329 -40.99 8.63 -13.73
C VAL A 329 -41.17 7.60 -14.85
N SER A 330 -42.00 7.91 -15.85
CA SER A 330 -42.20 7.01 -17.00
C SER A 330 -40.87 6.79 -17.75
N PRO A 331 -40.53 5.55 -18.17
CA PRO A 331 -39.26 5.23 -18.84
C PRO A 331 -39.06 5.96 -20.18
N ASP A 332 -40.10 6.59 -20.73
CA ASP A 332 -40.07 7.35 -21.98
C ASP A 332 -39.83 8.86 -21.79
N THR A 333 -39.57 9.32 -20.55
CA THR A 333 -39.33 10.74 -20.26
C THR A 333 -37.83 11.02 -20.37
N GLU A 334 -37.41 11.90 -21.28
CA GLU A 334 -36.03 12.42 -21.28
C GLU A 334 -35.75 13.09 -19.93
N LEU A 335 -34.91 12.44 -19.11
CA LEU A 335 -34.48 12.98 -17.82
C LEU A 335 -33.65 14.24 -18.06
N PRO A 336 -33.94 15.37 -17.38
CA PRO A 336 -33.11 16.57 -17.47
C PRO A 336 -31.67 16.25 -17.03
N ASN A 337 -30.69 16.70 -17.81
CA ASN A 337 -29.24 16.48 -17.60
C ASN A 337 -28.65 17.13 -16.32
N CYS A 338 -29.49 17.60 -15.39
CA CYS A 338 -29.06 18.48 -14.32
C CYS A 338 -30.03 18.43 -13.12
N LEU A 339 -30.17 17.28 -12.46
CA LEU A 339 -30.68 17.22 -11.08
C LEU A 339 -30.03 16.04 -10.34
N VAL A 340 -28.81 16.27 -9.85
CA VAL A 340 -28.32 15.61 -8.64
C VAL A 340 -27.99 16.76 -7.70
N ASP A 341 -29.00 17.27 -7.01
CA ASP A 341 -28.76 18.02 -5.79
C ASP A 341 -28.43 16.97 -4.71
N ASP A 342 -27.14 16.68 -4.53
CA ASP A 342 -26.62 15.79 -3.47
C ASP A 342 -26.88 16.32 -2.05
N ASP A 343 -27.37 17.56 -1.91
CA ASP A 343 -27.58 18.23 -0.62
C ASP A 343 -28.83 17.76 0.15
N ALA A 344 -29.69 16.92 -0.42
CA ALA A 344 -30.99 16.58 0.20
C ALA A 344 -30.97 15.39 1.19
N LEU A 345 -29.82 14.76 1.44
CA LEU A 345 -29.70 13.61 2.36
C LEU A 345 -28.95 13.89 3.68
N LEU A 346 -28.58 15.15 3.95
CA LEU A 346 -28.05 15.56 5.25
C LEU A 346 -29.18 16.19 6.08
N ASP A 347 -29.67 15.45 7.08
CA ASP A 347 -30.48 16.02 8.16
C ASP A 347 -29.63 17.04 8.93
N PRO A 348 -29.93 18.35 8.89
CA PRO A 348 -29.12 19.37 9.54
C PRO A 348 -29.32 19.45 11.06
N SER A 349 -30.11 18.55 11.68
CA SER A 349 -30.53 18.68 13.07
C SER A 349 -29.76 17.86 14.11
N SER A 350 -28.73 17.10 13.70
CA SER A 350 -27.73 16.54 14.63
C SER A 350 -26.43 17.33 14.58
N GLU A 351 -26.43 18.52 15.20
CA GLU A 351 -25.18 19.23 15.52
C GLU A 351 -24.45 18.48 16.64
N ASP A 352 -23.70 17.43 16.29
CA ASP A 352 -22.48 17.13 17.04
C ASP A 352 -21.46 18.21 16.66
N PRO A 353 -20.79 18.84 17.65
CA PRO A 353 -19.85 19.91 17.37
C PRO A 353 -18.76 19.42 16.41
N PRO A 354 -18.30 20.25 15.45
CA PRO A 354 -17.23 19.88 14.55
C PRO A 354 -16.00 19.57 15.40
N VAL A 355 -15.60 18.30 15.41
CA VAL A 355 -14.31 17.93 15.95
C VAL A 355 -13.28 18.42 14.95
N ASP A 356 -12.57 19.50 15.32
CA ASP A 356 -11.47 20.09 14.56
C ASP A 356 -10.33 19.07 14.44
N PHE A 357 -10.43 18.18 13.46
CA PHE A 357 -9.35 17.37 12.99
C PHE A 357 -8.72 18.09 11.80
N SER A 358 -7.84 19.03 12.10
CA SER A 358 -6.94 19.64 11.13
C SER A 358 -5.94 18.60 10.60
N HIS A 359 -6.45 17.65 9.80
CA HIS A 359 -5.64 16.81 8.93
C HIS A 359 -5.52 17.50 7.57
N PRO A 360 -4.30 17.73 7.07
CA PRO A 360 -4.08 18.32 5.77
C PRO A 360 -4.41 17.32 4.66
N SER A 361 -4.93 17.81 3.54
CA SER A 361 -5.32 17.04 2.36
C SER A 361 -4.15 16.22 1.79
N ALA A 362 -4.47 15.11 1.12
CA ALA A 362 -3.50 14.20 0.49
C ALA A 362 -2.55 14.88 -0.52
N GLU A 363 -2.91 16.07 -1.03
CA GLU A 363 -2.09 16.90 -1.92
C GLU A 363 -0.87 17.51 -1.21
N GLU A 364 -0.88 17.61 0.11
CA GLU A 364 0.15 18.33 0.87
C GLU A 364 1.21 17.41 1.49
N LEU A 365 1.30 16.15 1.09
CA LEU A 365 2.17 15.13 1.72
C LEU A 365 3.55 14.94 1.08
N GLU A 366 3.89 15.72 0.04
CA GLU A 366 4.79 15.29 -1.03
C GLU A 366 6.31 15.51 -0.87
N GLU A 367 6.83 16.03 0.24
CA GLU A 367 8.24 16.50 0.26
C GLU A 367 9.26 15.66 1.05
N GLN A 368 9.19 14.32 1.08
CA GLN A 368 10.23 13.53 1.76
C GLN A 368 11.43 13.11 0.88
N ASP A 369 12.62 13.39 1.41
CA ASP A 369 14.00 12.93 1.11
C ASP A 369 14.94 13.75 0.21
N GLY A 370 16.03 14.23 0.82
CA GLY A 370 17.11 14.97 0.16
C GLY A 370 17.87 14.16 -0.91
N GLU A 371 18.57 14.91 -1.76
CA GLU A 371 19.41 14.45 -2.87
C GLU A 371 20.25 13.21 -2.51
N ARG A 372 20.11 12.14 -3.31
CA ARG A 372 21.03 11.00 -3.29
C ARG A 372 21.53 10.72 -4.69
N ASN A 373 22.87 10.74 -4.79
CA ASN A 373 23.67 10.53 -5.99
C ASN A 373 23.15 9.41 -6.89
N THR A 374 22.92 9.78 -8.14
CA THR A 374 22.65 8.92 -9.28
C THR A 374 23.98 8.47 -9.85
N ASP A 375 24.56 7.37 -9.37
CA ASP A 375 25.61 6.70 -10.12
C ASP A 375 25.52 5.17 -9.96
N GLU A 376 25.66 4.53 -11.13
CA GLU A 376 25.78 3.10 -11.44
C GLU A 376 24.54 2.21 -11.23
N PHE A 377 23.82 1.97 -12.35
CA PHE A 377 22.74 1.00 -12.46
C PHE A 377 23.14 -0.16 -13.37
N ASP A 378 23.17 -1.38 -12.82
CA ASP A 378 23.23 -2.61 -13.63
C ASP A 378 21.90 -2.89 -14.35
N ASN A 379 22.01 -3.55 -15.50
CA ASN A 379 21.01 -3.66 -16.57
C ASN A 379 19.91 -4.72 -16.32
N LEU A 380 18.66 -4.41 -16.69
CA LEU A 380 17.51 -5.34 -16.72
C LEU A 380 17.31 -5.97 -18.11
N SER A 381 16.79 -7.20 -18.15
CA SER A 381 16.48 -7.97 -19.38
C SER A 381 14.97 -8.19 -19.52
N LEU A 382 14.29 -7.27 -20.21
CA LEU A 382 12.93 -7.50 -20.72
C LEU A 382 13.04 -8.33 -22.01
N GLU A 383 12.29 -9.43 -22.11
CA GLU A 383 12.15 -10.15 -23.39
C GLU A 383 10.79 -9.84 -24.00
N VAL A 384 10.85 -9.39 -25.26
CA VAL A 384 9.68 -9.25 -26.11
C VAL A 384 9.51 -10.58 -26.83
N ASP A 385 8.34 -11.19 -26.70
CA ASP A 385 8.05 -12.43 -27.41
C ASP A 385 7.91 -12.20 -28.92
N ALA A 386 7.74 -13.29 -29.67
CA ALA A 386 7.61 -13.24 -31.13
C ALA A 386 6.38 -12.45 -31.63
N THR A 387 5.45 -12.11 -30.73
CA THR A 387 4.24 -11.33 -31.02
C THR A 387 4.36 -9.85 -30.65
N GLY A 388 5.52 -9.43 -30.12
CA GLY A 388 5.71 -8.06 -29.66
C GLY A 388 5.22 -7.81 -28.24
N GLN A 389 4.76 -8.84 -27.53
CA GLN A 389 4.29 -8.72 -26.16
C GLN A 389 5.47 -8.83 -25.20
N ILE A 390 5.56 -7.90 -24.24
CA ILE A 390 6.57 -7.97 -23.17
C ILE A 390 6.19 -9.15 -22.28
N GLN A 391 7.02 -10.19 -22.24
CA GLN A 391 6.80 -11.32 -21.36
C GLN A 391 7.59 -11.14 -20.05
N ARG A 392 6.90 -11.42 -18.94
CA ARG A 392 7.51 -11.51 -17.61
C ARG A 392 8.59 -12.60 -17.65
N THR A 393 9.86 -12.24 -17.67
CA THR A 393 10.97 -13.22 -17.64
C THR A 393 11.05 -13.93 -16.28
N ALA A 394 10.50 -13.34 -15.21
CA ALA A 394 10.45 -13.95 -13.88
C ALA A 394 9.52 -13.25 -12.87
N ASN A 395 8.60 -13.98 -12.23
CA ASN A 395 7.86 -13.51 -11.05
C ASN A 395 7.89 -14.57 -9.93
N GLN A 396 8.58 -14.27 -8.82
CA GLN A 396 8.76 -15.21 -7.70
C GLN A 396 7.48 -15.49 -6.91
N ALA A 397 6.54 -14.55 -6.81
CA ALA A 397 5.25 -14.79 -6.19
C ALA A 397 4.45 -15.78 -7.05
N CYS A 398 4.41 -15.56 -8.36
CA CYS A 398 3.81 -16.51 -9.29
C CYS A 398 4.51 -17.88 -9.29
N ASP A 399 5.85 -17.93 -9.25
CA ASP A 399 6.58 -19.20 -9.19
C ASP A 399 6.32 -19.94 -7.87
N TYR A 400 6.20 -19.21 -6.76
CA TYR A 400 5.86 -19.78 -5.45
C TYR A 400 4.43 -20.34 -5.45
N GLN A 401 3.47 -19.58 -5.95
CA GLN A 401 2.08 -20.03 -6.11
C GLN A 401 1.99 -21.24 -7.05
N SER A 402 2.83 -21.27 -8.10
CA SER A 402 2.88 -22.34 -9.10
C SER A 402 3.86 -23.46 -8.75
N ARG A 403 4.43 -23.47 -7.53
CA ARG A 403 5.48 -24.43 -7.17
C ARG A 403 4.93 -25.84 -7.13
N GLY A 404 5.73 -26.80 -7.61
CA GLY A 404 5.36 -28.21 -7.57
C GLY A 404 5.23 -28.72 -6.13
N SER A 405 4.51 -29.83 -5.95
CA SER A 405 4.26 -30.45 -4.63
C SER A 405 5.54 -30.79 -3.85
N LEU A 406 6.69 -30.95 -4.51
CA LEU A 406 7.99 -31.16 -3.87
C LEU A 406 8.50 -29.96 -3.08
N LEU A 407 7.96 -28.76 -3.32
CA LEU A 407 8.30 -27.52 -2.62
C LEU A 407 7.13 -27.05 -1.74
N SER A 408 6.12 -27.88 -1.48
CA SER A 408 4.94 -27.49 -0.70
C SER A 408 5.28 -27.08 0.72
N ASN A 409 6.32 -27.71 1.31
CA ASN A 409 6.84 -27.45 2.64
C ASN A 409 7.78 -26.24 2.73
N VAL A 410 8.16 -25.65 1.60
CA VAL A 410 8.97 -24.42 1.57
C VAL A 410 8.00 -23.26 1.71
N ASN A 411 8.18 -22.44 2.73
CA ASN A 411 7.37 -21.24 2.92
C ASN A 411 7.78 -20.15 1.92
N VAL A 412 6.97 -19.09 1.79
CA VAL A 412 7.23 -18.02 0.83
C VAL A 412 8.56 -17.31 1.07
N TRP A 413 8.98 -17.19 2.34
CA TRP A 413 10.23 -16.57 2.71
C TRP A 413 11.41 -17.37 2.18
N ASP A 414 11.49 -18.65 2.54
CA ASP A 414 12.55 -19.56 2.09
C ASP A 414 12.57 -19.65 0.57
N PHE A 415 11.41 -19.69 -0.08
CA PHE A 415 11.35 -19.68 -1.53
C PHE A 415 11.91 -18.37 -2.11
N VAL A 416 11.53 -17.21 -1.60
CA VAL A 416 11.98 -15.92 -2.12
C VAL A 416 13.46 -15.65 -1.83
N ALA A 417 13.93 -16.04 -0.64
CA ALA A 417 15.30 -15.85 -0.18
C ALA A 417 16.28 -16.84 -0.85
N GLN A 418 15.87 -18.10 -1.01
CA GLN A 418 16.79 -19.18 -1.39
C GLN A 418 16.63 -19.63 -2.85
N SER A 419 15.55 -19.25 -3.56
CA SER A 419 15.42 -19.58 -4.98
C SER A 419 16.32 -18.71 -5.86
N GLN A 420 17.13 -19.38 -6.68
CA GLN A 420 17.89 -18.74 -7.76
C GLN A 420 17.30 -19.15 -9.11
N LYS A 421 17.11 -18.18 -10.00
CA LYS A 421 16.67 -18.44 -11.37
C LYS A 421 17.88 -18.61 -12.27
N GLU A 422 18.06 -19.83 -12.77
CA GLU A 422 19.05 -20.11 -13.80
C GLU A 422 18.42 -20.11 -15.19
N ARG A 423 19.00 -19.34 -16.11
CA ARG A 423 18.59 -19.35 -17.51
C ARG A 423 19.05 -20.67 -18.15
N ARG A 424 18.13 -21.62 -18.33
CA ARG A 424 18.42 -22.85 -19.07
C ARG A 424 18.80 -22.52 -20.51
N LYS A 425 20.05 -22.80 -20.90
CA LYS A 425 20.47 -22.76 -22.30
C LYS A 425 19.55 -23.71 -23.08
N LYS A 426 18.91 -23.23 -24.16
CA LYS A 426 18.12 -24.05 -25.08
C LYS A 426 18.94 -25.31 -25.41
N MET A 427 18.45 -26.48 -25.01
CA MET A 427 19.05 -27.73 -25.45
C MET A 427 19.08 -27.70 -26.98
N ALA A 428 20.28 -27.75 -27.56
CA ALA A 428 20.44 -27.93 -28.99
C ALA A 428 19.64 -29.18 -29.37
N ARG A 429 18.58 -29.01 -30.17
CA ARG A 429 17.90 -30.12 -30.81
C ARG A 429 18.96 -30.86 -31.61
N GLY A 430 19.46 -31.97 -31.06
CA GLY A 430 20.33 -32.88 -31.77
C GLY A 430 19.63 -33.27 -33.06
N ARG A 431 20.25 -32.96 -34.20
CA ARG A 431 19.89 -33.58 -35.47
C ARG A 431 19.96 -35.09 -35.24
N ARG A 432 18.80 -35.76 -35.27
CA ARG A 432 18.76 -37.20 -35.47
C ARG A 432 19.37 -37.45 -36.85
N GLY A 433 20.56 -38.05 -36.85
CA GLY A 433 21.13 -38.70 -38.03
C GLY A 433 20.41 -40.01 -38.31
#